data_AF-A0A6B2G993-F1
#
_entry.id   AF-A0A6B2G993-F1
#
_cell.length_a   1.000
_cell.length_b   1.000
_cell.length_c   1.000
_cell.angle_alpha   90.00
_cell.angle_beta   90.00
_cell.angle_gamma   90.00
#
_symmetry.space_group_name_H-M   'P 1'
#
loop_
_entity.id
_entity.type
_entity.pdbx_description
1 polymer ?
#
loop_
_entity_poly.entity_id
_entity_poly.type
_entity_poly.pdbx_seq_one_letter_code
_entity_poly.pdbx_strand_id
1 'polypeptide(L)'
;DMPSNFTLDEKGTSDVRILFCGSEKGRFTVVLCVTIYAKKLPHVIERKTLPKGKFPTNMVISTNEKGTMNSVETQLWAVKIWYKRKNSFYVRKPLLVIDAAPGNKTG
;
A
#
# COMPACT_ATOMS: atom_id res chain seq x y z
N ASP A 1 23.23 -4.50 -26.29
CA ASP A 1 21.89 -4.20 -26.82
C ASP A 1 20.89 -4.43 -25.70
N MET A 2 20.09 -3.43 -25.34
CA MET A 2 19.23 -3.45 -24.15
C MET A 2 17.78 -3.62 -24.63
N PRO A 3 17.05 -4.68 -24.24
CA PRO A 3 15.72 -4.91 -24.78
C PRO A 3 14.74 -3.87 -24.22
N SER A 4 13.92 -3.31 -25.10
CA SER A 4 12.98 -2.24 -24.81
C SER A 4 11.78 -2.76 -23.99
N ASN A 5 11.38 -2.02 -22.95
CA ASN A 5 10.30 -2.40 -22.03
C ASN A 5 8.88 -2.09 -22.56
N PHE A 6 8.59 -2.41 -23.82
CA PHE A 6 7.23 -2.28 -24.34
C PHE A 6 6.91 -3.45 -25.26
N THR A 7 5.73 -4.02 -25.04
CA THR A 7 5.16 -5.11 -25.84
C THR A 7 4.14 -4.49 -26.78
N LEU A 8 4.39 -4.59 -28.08
CA LEU A 8 3.45 -4.22 -29.13
C LEU A 8 2.75 -5.52 -29.53
N ASP A 9 1.47 -5.64 -29.22
CA ASP A 9 0.65 -6.79 -29.61
C ASP A 9 -0.37 -6.38 -30.69
N GLU A 10 -0.72 -7.30 -31.58
CA GLU A 10 -1.66 -7.06 -32.66
C GLU A 10 -3.09 -6.95 -32.15
N LYS A 11 -3.87 -6.07 -32.77
CA LYS A 11 -5.25 -5.78 -32.38
C LYS A 11 -6.15 -6.96 -32.75
N GLY A 12 -6.36 -7.90 -31.83
CA GLY A 12 -7.25 -9.05 -31.99
C GLY A 12 -6.97 -10.25 -31.09
N THR A 13 -5.86 -10.25 -30.35
CA THR A 13 -5.45 -11.36 -29.48
C THR A 13 -6.29 -11.39 -28.19
N SER A 14 -6.95 -12.51 -27.89
CA SER A 14 -7.77 -12.71 -26.69
C SER A 14 -6.97 -13.08 -25.43
N ASP A 15 -5.65 -13.27 -25.58
CA ASP A 15 -4.77 -13.76 -24.53
C ASP A 15 -3.44 -13.01 -24.55
N VAL A 16 -3.31 -12.03 -23.65
CA VAL A 16 -2.04 -11.33 -23.40
C VAL A 16 -1.24 -12.20 -22.43
N ARG A 17 -0.25 -12.93 -22.95
CA ARG A 17 0.67 -13.70 -22.09
C ARG A 17 1.57 -12.76 -21.30
N ILE A 18 1.16 -12.48 -20.08
CA ILE A 18 1.95 -11.72 -19.12
C ILE A 18 3.09 -12.60 -18.59
N LEU A 19 4.27 -12.52 -19.21
CA LEU A 19 5.50 -13.15 -18.74
C LEU A 19 6.15 -12.33 -17.61
N PHE A 20 5.52 -12.24 -16.44
CA PHE A 20 6.20 -11.77 -15.24
C PHE A 20 6.96 -12.92 -14.56
N CYS A 21 8.11 -13.30 -15.11
CA CYS A 21 9.09 -14.09 -14.35
C CYS A 21 10.11 -13.15 -13.71
N GLY A 22 9.79 -12.71 -12.49
CA GLY A 22 10.68 -11.88 -11.68
C GLY A 22 9.95 -11.42 -10.42
N SER A 23 9.78 -12.34 -9.46
CA SER A 23 8.87 -12.18 -8.33
C SER A 23 9.14 -10.93 -7.45
N GLU A 24 10.26 -10.24 -7.63
CA GLU A 24 10.67 -9.09 -6.80
C GLU A 24 10.48 -7.69 -7.42
N LYS A 25 10.21 -7.57 -8.74
CA LYS A 25 10.21 -6.25 -9.42
C LYS A 25 8.85 -5.53 -9.45
N GLY A 26 7.79 -6.12 -8.90
CA GLY A 26 6.44 -5.53 -8.92
C GLY A 26 5.65 -5.69 -7.62
N ARG A 27 6.31 -5.97 -6.48
CA ARG A 27 5.62 -6.13 -5.19
C ARG A 27 5.49 -4.80 -4.48
N PHE A 28 4.25 -4.39 -4.21
CA PHE A 28 3.91 -3.31 -3.29
C PHE A 28 3.02 -3.87 -2.18
N THR A 29 3.15 -3.32 -0.98
CA THR A 29 2.33 -3.71 0.15
C THR A 29 1.24 -2.68 0.34
N VAL A 30 -0.02 -3.13 0.42
CA VAL A 30 -1.15 -2.25 0.76
C VAL A 30 -1.62 -2.58 2.16
N VAL A 31 -1.68 -1.56 3.01
CA VAL A 31 -2.32 -1.63 4.32
C VAL A 31 -3.71 -1.04 4.19
N LEU A 32 -4.71 -1.85 4.52
CA LEU A 32 -6.12 -1.45 4.52
C LEU A 32 -6.65 -1.49 5.93
N CYS A 33 -7.34 -0.42 6.32
CA CYS A 33 -8.17 -0.40 7.53
C CYS A 33 -9.59 -0.04 7.15
N VAL A 34 -10.55 -0.77 7.73
CA VAL A 34 -11.97 -0.54 7.55
C VAL A 34 -12.55 -0.04 8.87
N THR A 35 -13.36 1.01 8.79
CA THR A 35 -14.08 1.54 9.94
C THR A 35 -15.53 1.03 9.96
N ILE A 36 -16.21 1.18 11.10
CA ILE A 36 -17.65 0.84 11.23
C ILE A 36 -18.55 1.55 10.21
N TYR A 37 -18.09 2.66 9.64
CA TYR A 37 -18.79 3.42 8.60
C TYR A 37 -18.47 2.93 7.18
N ALA A 38 -17.97 1.69 7.04
CA ALA A 38 -17.51 1.07 5.78
C ALA A 38 -16.47 1.89 4.99
N LYS A 39 -15.85 2.90 5.61
CA LYS A 39 -14.83 3.72 4.95
C LYS A 39 -13.48 3.01 5.02
N LYS A 40 -12.92 2.74 3.83
CA LYS A 40 -11.55 2.23 3.67
C LYS A 40 -10.54 3.36 3.85
N LEU A 41 -9.47 3.07 4.56
CA LEU A 41 -8.35 3.97 4.79
C LEU A 41 -7.09 3.36 4.15
N PRO A 42 -6.86 3.59 2.84
CA PRO A 42 -5.79 2.93 2.11
C PRO A 42 -4.42 3.57 2.34
N HIS A 43 -3.43 2.73 2.59
CA HIS A 43 -2.02 3.10 2.65
C HIS A 43 -1.20 2.14 1.79
N VAL A 44 -0.31 2.67 0.96
CA VAL A 44 0.56 1.87 0.11
C VAL A 44 2.01 2.07 0.53
N ILE A 45 2.73 0.96 0.67
CA ILE A 45 4.15 0.90 1.00
C ILE A 45 4.88 0.28 -0.18
N GLU A 46 5.82 1.04 -0.73
CA GLU A 46 6.61 0.69 -1.90
C GLU A 46 8.08 0.41 -1.52
N ARG A 47 8.73 -0.49 -2.26
CA ARG A 47 10.14 -0.83 -2.04
C ARG A 47 11.05 0.19 -2.72
N LYS A 48 11.94 0.83 -1.95
CA LYS A 48 13.03 1.73 -2.38
C LYS A 48 12.65 3.03 -3.10
N THR A 49 11.68 3.01 -4.02
CA THR A 49 11.33 4.16 -4.85
C THR A 49 9.83 4.29 -4.98
N LEU A 50 9.34 5.51 -4.81
CA LEU A 50 7.94 5.84 -5.06
C LEU A 50 7.65 5.68 -6.57
N PRO A 51 6.60 4.94 -6.97
CA PRO A 51 6.22 4.85 -8.36
C PRO A 51 5.94 6.25 -8.91
N LYS A 52 6.49 6.54 -10.09
CA LYS A 52 6.22 7.81 -10.76
C LYS A 52 4.82 7.72 -11.37
N GLY A 53 3.86 8.47 -10.83
CA GLY A 53 2.48 8.44 -11.30
C GLY A 53 1.55 9.34 -10.50
N LYS A 54 0.33 9.50 -11.01
CA LYS A 54 -0.76 10.16 -10.27
C LYS A 54 -1.41 9.11 -9.37
N PHE A 55 -1.46 9.40 -8.08
CA PHE A 55 -2.15 8.56 -7.12
C PHE A 55 -3.46 9.20 -6.66
N PRO A 56 -4.45 8.40 -6.24
CA PRO A 56 -5.67 8.93 -5.67
C PRO A 56 -5.39 9.83 -4.45
N THR A 57 -6.08 10.97 -4.36
CA THR A 57 -5.86 11.98 -3.31
C THR A 57 -6.09 11.45 -1.89
N ASN A 58 -6.87 10.37 -1.74
CA ASN A 58 -7.18 9.73 -0.47
C ASN A 58 -6.19 8.61 -0.08
N MET A 59 -5.12 8.41 -0.85
CA MET A 59 -4.12 7.39 -0.60
C MET A 59 -2.86 7.99 0.00
N VAL A 60 -2.41 7.46 1.13
CA VAL A 60 -1.10 7.80 1.68
C VAL A 60 -0.09 6.81 1.14
N ILE A 61 1.06 7.30 0.69
CA ILE A 61 2.10 6.47 0.11
C ILE A 61 3.39 6.70 0.89
N SER A 62 4.03 5.61 1.31
CA SER A 62 5.36 5.63 1.88
C SER A 62 6.27 4.65 1.16
N THR A 63 7.56 4.83 1.38
CA THR A 63 8.60 3.97 0.80
C THR A 63 9.55 3.55 1.90
N ASN A 64 9.88 2.27 1.96
CA ASN A 64 10.97 1.79 2.78
C ASN A 64 11.82 0.77 2.02
N GLU A 65 13.01 0.44 2.56
CA GLU A 65 13.97 -0.44 1.89
C GLU A 65 13.44 -1.85 1.63
N LYS A 66 12.52 -2.32 2.49
CA LYS A 66 11.94 -3.68 2.44
C LYS A 66 10.68 -3.76 1.57
N GLY A 67 9.98 -2.64 1.37
CA GLY A 67 8.66 -2.58 0.72
C GLY A 67 7.53 -3.20 1.53
N THR A 68 7.68 -3.32 2.85
CA THR A 68 6.74 -4.03 3.74
C THR A 68 6.43 -3.21 4.99
N MET A 69 5.30 -3.50 5.64
CA MET A 69 4.95 -2.93 6.94
C MET A 69 5.97 -3.34 8.01
N ASN A 70 6.47 -2.38 8.77
CA ASN A 70 7.33 -2.59 9.95
C ASN A 70 6.83 -1.68 11.09
N SER A 71 7.37 -1.82 12.31
CA SER A 71 6.88 -1.05 13.46
C SER A 71 6.91 0.47 13.26
N VAL A 72 7.90 0.99 12.53
CA VAL A 72 8.01 2.42 12.22
C VAL A 72 6.92 2.83 11.21
N GLU A 73 6.74 2.08 10.12
CA GLU A 73 5.67 2.33 9.14
C GLU A 73 4.28 2.20 9.79
N THR A 74 4.10 1.25 10.71
CA THR A 74 2.84 1.09 11.44
C THR A 74 2.51 2.30 12.30
N GLN A 75 3.50 2.86 13.00
CA GLN A 75 3.32 4.09 13.78
C GLN A 75 3.05 5.29 12.86
N LEU A 76 3.80 5.42 11.76
CA LEU A 76 3.60 6.49 10.78
C LEU A 76 2.20 6.41 10.14
N TRP A 77 1.76 5.22 9.79
CA TRP A 77 0.41 4.93 9.29
C TRP A 77 -0.64 5.35 10.32
N ALA A 78 -0.46 4.98 11.60
CA ALA A 78 -1.40 5.34 12.65
C ALA A 78 -1.53 6.87 12.79
N VAL A 79 -0.41 7.61 12.81
CA VAL A 79 -0.40 9.08 12.90
C VAL A 79 -1.03 9.74 11.68
N LYS A 80 -0.70 9.28 10.46
CA LYS A 80 -1.16 9.90 9.22
C LYS A 80 -2.61 9.57 8.89
N ILE A 81 -3.06 8.38 9.25
CA ILE A 81 -4.34 7.83 8.80
C ILE A 81 -5.27 7.57 9.96
N TRP A 82 -4.88 6.73 10.92
CA TRP A 82 -5.78 6.31 11.99
C TRP A 82 -6.24 7.51 12.82
N TYR A 83 -5.33 8.32 13.37
CA TYR A 83 -5.70 9.45 14.23
C TYR A 83 -6.34 10.62 13.46
N LYS A 84 -6.00 10.78 12.18
CA LYS A 84 -6.56 11.83 11.29
C LYS A 84 -7.83 11.42 10.55
N ARG A 85 -8.35 10.21 10.78
CA ARG A 85 -9.57 9.74 10.10
C ARG A 85 -10.77 10.63 10.44
N LYS A 86 -11.67 10.78 9.47
CA LYS A 86 -12.91 11.55 9.65
C LYS A 86 -13.66 11.05 10.90
N ASN A 87 -14.17 11.98 11.70
CA ASN A 87 -14.88 11.74 12.95
C ASN A 87 -14.04 11.15 14.09
N SER A 88 -12.70 11.11 14.00
CA SER A 88 -11.85 10.62 15.10
C SER A 88 -12.11 11.36 16.42
N PHE A 89 -12.36 12.67 16.37
CA PHE A 89 -12.68 13.49 17.54
C PHE A 89 -13.96 13.08 18.28
N TYR A 90 -14.97 12.56 17.57
CA TYR A 90 -16.23 12.13 18.19
C TYR A 90 -16.14 10.74 18.84
N VAL A 91 -15.06 9.99 18.57
CA VAL A 91 -14.86 8.64 19.09
C VAL A 91 -14.06 8.70 20.39
N ARG A 92 -14.76 8.62 21.54
CA ARG A 92 -14.15 8.68 22.87
C ARG A 92 -13.17 7.55 23.18
N LYS A 93 -13.40 6.35 22.62
CA LYS A 93 -12.58 5.15 22.84
C LYS A 93 -12.38 4.40 21.52
N PRO A 94 -11.43 4.83 20.68
CA PRO A 94 -11.20 4.18 19.40
C PRO A 94 -10.52 2.82 19.59
N LEU A 95 -11.14 1.75 19.08
CA LEU A 95 -10.52 0.42 19.03
C LEU A 95 -9.91 0.19 17.65
N LEU A 96 -8.63 -0.16 17.61
CA LEU A 96 -7.94 -0.64 16.42
C LEU A 96 -7.60 -2.11 16.63
N VAL A 97 -8.06 -2.96 15.70
CA VAL A 97 -7.70 -4.39 15.69
C VAL A 97 -6.77 -4.61 14.51
N ILE A 98 -5.58 -5.13 14.79
CA ILE A 98 -4.56 -5.52 13.83
C ILE A 98 -4.02 -6.90 14.25
N ASP A 99 -3.43 -7.64 13.30
CA ASP A 99 -2.86 -8.95 13.61
C ASP A 99 -1.60 -8.83 14.50
N ALA A 100 -1.15 -9.95 15.04
CA ALA A 100 0.02 -10.01 15.92
C ALA A 100 1.36 -10.07 15.16
N ALA A 101 1.39 -9.60 13.90
CA ALA A 101 2.60 -9.59 13.10
C ALA A 101 3.72 -8.78 13.79
N PRO A 102 5.00 -9.17 13.66
CA PRO A 102 6.09 -8.48 14.36
C PRO A 102 6.13 -6.96 14.12
N GLY A 103 5.81 -6.51 12.90
CA GLY A 103 5.74 -5.09 12.56
C GLY A 103 4.55 -4.32 13.16
N ASN A 104 3.59 -5.01 13.78
CA ASN A 104 2.40 -4.43 14.40
C ASN A 104 2.50 -4.35 15.92
N LYS A 105 3.54 -4.97 16.50
CA LYS A 105 3.83 -4.86 17.92
C LYS A 105 4.38 -3.47 18.22
N THR A 106 3.69 -2.73 19.06
CA THR A 106 4.24 -1.57 19.75
C THR A 106 5.20 -2.08 20.82
N GLY A 107 6.46 -1.65 20.75
CA GLY A 107 7.44 -1.89 21.81
C GLY A 107 7.07 -1.18 23.10
#